data_AF-A0A955Y5B2-F1
#
_entry.id   AF-A0A955Y5B2-F1
#
_cell.length_a   1.000
_cell.length_b   1.000
_cell.length_c   1.000
_cell.angle_alpha   90.00
_cell.angle_beta   90.00
_cell.angle_gamma   90.00
#
_symmetry.space_group_name_H-M   'P 1'
#
loop_
_entity.id
_entity.type
_entity.pdbx_description
1 polymer ?
#
loop_
_entity_poly.entity_id
_entity_poly.type
_entity_poly.pdbx_seq_one_letter_code
_entity_poly.pdbx_strand_id
1 'polypeptide(L)'
;DAAGNAYLSLDRRGATTHLSVARVDTTGALSWAKTWNDANGGDRDNSHVVRVNGTDVWLGGRAAIQTADTTAGDGFLLKLDAATGAYGWGGFYYTGKAPGDGMEHRVKGMGFDASGDLHMLLQGYTGTNNFENYAGYWFDLMDDPLADLTLGEDPGDGGVRMSDYALTLSDVAGATFVDAVGSWDGTNTPTAFTIDTTSIWQAPPSAVTLQTAEDRTGGAYNADLVIQVLDL
;
A
#
# COMPACT_ATOMS: atom_id res chain seq x y z
N ASP A 1 7.67 -11.72 14.55
CA ASP A 1 6.58 -12.71 14.69
C ASP A 1 6.79 -13.46 16.02
N ALA A 2 6.00 -14.51 16.30
CA ALA A 2 6.15 -15.30 17.52
C ALA A 2 7.44 -16.13 17.57
N ALA A 3 8.07 -16.38 16.42
CA ALA A 3 9.35 -17.08 16.34
C ALA A 3 10.55 -16.14 16.54
N GLY A 4 10.31 -14.82 16.67
CA GLY A 4 11.35 -13.81 16.86
C GLY A 4 11.95 -13.25 15.58
N ASN A 5 11.40 -13.57 14.40
CA ASN A 5 11.80 -12.91 13.16
C ASN A 5 11.24 -11.48 13.12
N ALA A 6 11.95 -10.56 12.47
CA ALA A 6 11.48 -9.22 12.19
C ALA A 6 11.12 -9.06 10.71
N TYR A 7 10.04 -8.36 10.42
CA TYR A 7 9.64 -7.99 9.07
C TYR A 7 9.61 -6.47 8.99
N LEU A 8 10.22 -5.93 7.94
CA LEU A 8 10.54 -4.51 7.83
C LEU A 8 9.87 -3.94 6.59
N SER A 9 9.09 -2.89 6.78
CA SER A 9 8.64 -2.00 5.70
C SER A 9 9.78 -1.01 5.44
N LEU A 10 10.32 -0.98 4.22
CA LEU A 10 11.52 -0.22 3.88
C LEU A 10 11.19 0.93 2.92
N ASP A 11 10.87 2.09 3.48
CA ASP A 11 10.62 3.31 2.70
C ASP A 11 11.95 3.90 2.17
N ARG A 12 12.36 3.41 1.00
CA ARG A 12 13.57 3.88 0.30
C ARG A 12 13.21 5.13 -0.50
N ARG A 13 13.74 6.28 -0.09
CA ARG A 13 13.51 7.57 -0.76
C ARG A 13 14.80 8.20 -1.29
N GLY A 14 14.65 8.99 -2.35
CA GLY A 14 15.73 9.65 -3.06
C GLY A 14 15.20 10.30 -4.35
N ALA A 15 16.01 10.27 -5.42
CA ALA A 15 15.54 10.66 -6.76
C ALA A 15 14.48 9.68 -7.30
N THR A 16 14.60 8.40 -6.92
CA THR A 16 13.55 7.39 -7.06
C THR A 16 13.09 6.96 -5.67
N THR A 17 11.88 6.44 -5.59
CA THR A 17 11.36 5.83 -4.37
C THR A 17 10.99 4.36 -4.64
N HIS A 18 10.93 3.52 -3.62
CA HIS A 18 10.64 2.10 -3.81
C HIS A 18 9.69 1.55 -2.76
N LEU A 19 8.89 0.57 -3.17
CA LEU A 19 8.08 -0.27 -2.29
C LEU A 19 8.86 -1.55 -2.00
N SER A 20 9.46 -1.62 -0.81
CA SER A 20 10.36 -2.69 -0.42
C SER A 20 10.01 -3.28 0.94
N VAL A 21 10.27 -4.57 1.11
CA VAL A 21 10.07 -5.32 2.35
C VAL A 21 11.20 -6.30 2.58
N ALA A 22 11.56 -6.53 3.83
CA ALA A 22 12.58 -7.51 4.20
C ALA A 22 12.17 -8.33 5.41
N ARG A 23 12.77 -9.51 5.52
CA ARG A 23 12.76 -10.35 6.72
C ARG A 23 14.16 -10.49 7.28
N VAL A 24 14.26 -10.33 8.59
CA VAL A 24 15.45 -10.58 9.39
C VAL A 24 15.14 -11.71 10.35
N ASP A 25 16.05 -12.68 10.48
CA ASP A 25 15.88 -13.81 11.39
C ASP A 25 16.19 -13.44 12.86
N THR A 26 16.09 -14.44 13.74
CA THR A 26 16.34 -14.28 15.18
C THR A 26 17.79 -13.93 15.54
N THR A 27 18.72 -14.06 14.59
CA THR A 27 20.14 -13.71 14.77
C THR A 27 20.44 -12.29 14.30
N GLY A 28 19.46 -11.61 13.71
CA GLY A 28 19.66 -10.31 13.07
C GLY A 28 20.19 -10.40 11.64
N ALA A 29 20.27 -11.61 11.06
CA ALA A 29 20.71 -11.79 9.69
C ALA A 29 19.55 -11.60 8.69
N LEU A 30 19.85 -11.02 7.53
CA LEU A 30 18.89 -10.88 6.44
C LEU A 30 18.52 -12.25 5.88
N SER A 31 17.24 -12.63 5.98
CA SER A 31 16.73 -13.86 5.37
C SER A 31 16.38 -13.65 3.89
N TRP A 32 15.61 -12.60 3.62
CA TRP A 32 15.25 -12.19 2.27
C TRP A 32 14.89 -10.69 2.27
N ALA A 33 15.00 -10.06 1.11
CA ALA A 33 14.53 -8.71 0.87
C ALA A 33 14.02 -8.60 -0.55
N LYS A 34 12.88 -7.92 -0.71
CA LYS A 34 12.16 -7.80 -1.97
C LYS A 34 11.84 -6.36 -2.27
N THR A 35 11.87 -6.02 -3.55
CA THR A 35 11.36 -4.77 -4.08
C THR A 35 10.38 -5.06 -5.20
N TRP A 36 9.22 -4.43 -5.10
CA TRP A 36 8.25 -4.41 -6.19
C TRP A 36 8.68 -3.40 -7.25
N ASN A 37 8.68 -3.81 -8.51
CA ASN A 37 8.98 -2.95 -9.66
C ASN A 37 10.30 -2.17 -9.47
N ASP A 38 11.43 -2.86 -9.25
CA ASP A 38 12.71 -2.20 -8.91
C ASP A 38 13.23 -1.25 -10.00
N ALA A 39 12.77 -1.42 -11.24
CA ALA A 39 13.02 -0.48 -12.33
C ALA A 39 12.34 0.88 -12.15
N ASN A 40 11.48 1.08 -11.14
CA ASN A 40 10.68 2.27 -10.92
C ASN A 40 11.48 3.56 -11.18
N GLY A 41 10.98 4.36 -12.12
CA GLY A 41 11.62 5.61 -12.56
C GLY A 41 11.08 6.86 -11.87
N GLY A 42 10.23 6.72 -10.84
CA GLY A 42 9.55 7.84 -10.18
C GLY A 42 9.71 7.90 -8.67
N ASP A 43 9.07 8.90 -8.06
CA ASP A 43 9.06 9.19 -6.62
C ASP A 43 7.72 8.79 -5.94
N ARG A 44 7.00 7.86 -6.58
CA ARG A 44 5.63 7.50 -6.21
C ARG A 44 5.46 6.14 -5.55
N ASP A 45 6.54 5.40 -5.36
CA ASP A 45 6.48 4.10 -4.66
C ASP A 45 6.94 4.24 -3.23
N ASN A 46 6.19 3.74 -2.25
CA ASN A 46 6.62 3.74 -0.86
C ASN A 46 5.93 2.63 -0.08
N SER A 47 6.63 2.07 0.90
CA SER A 47 6.06 1.13 1.86
C SER A 47 5.79 1.83 3.19
N HIS A 48 4.61 1.62 3.79
CA HIS A 48 4.28 2.19 5.11
C HIS A 48 4.05 1.16 6.20
N VAL A 49 3.53 -0.01 5.83
CA VAL A 49 3.09 -0.99 6.81
C VAL A 49 3.42 -2.41 6.36
N VAL A 50 3.90 -3.21 7.31
CA VAL A 50 4.07 -4.65 7.14
C VAL A 50 3.37 -5.38 8.29
N ARG A 51 2.71 -6.49 7.99
CA ARG A 51 2.03 -7.37 8.95
C ARG A 51 2.29 -8.83 8.61
N VAL A 52 2.31 -9.69 9.62
CA VAL A 52 2.40 -11.13 9.47
C VAL A 52 1.06 -11.73 9.86
N ASN A 53 0.51 -12.61 9.04
CA ASN A 53 -0.67 -13.39 9.34
C ASN A 53 -0.47 -14.84 8.88
N GLY A 54 -0.35 -15.77 9.83
CA GLY A 54 -0.04 -17.16 9.53
C GLY A 54 1.29 -17.32 8.79
N THR A 55 1.24 -17.93 7.60
CA THR A 55 2.39 -18.14 6.71
C THR A 55 2.69 -16.96 5.81
N ASP A 56 1.91 -15.89 5.90
CA ASP A 56 1.94 -14.81 4.93
C ASP A 56 2.44 -13.51 5.56
N VAL A 57 3.14 -12.73 4.75
CA VAL A 57 3.55 -11.35 5.03
C VAL A 57 2.79 -10.43 4.11
N TRP A 58 2.16 -9.43 4.69
CA TRP A 58 1.41 -8.41 3.99
C TRP A 58 2.15 -7.09 4.07
N LEU A 59 2.38 -6.48 2.92
CA LEU A 59 3.00 -5.18 2.74
C LEU A 59 1.96 -4.22 2.16
N GLY A 60 1.80 -3.08 2.82
CA GLY A 60 0.92 -1.99 2.39
C GLY A 60 1.72 -0.73 2.12
N GLY A 61 1.35 -0.03 1.05
CA GLY A 61 2.07 1.15 0.61
C GLY A 61 1.34 1.95 -0.47
N ARG A 62 2.15 2.62 -1.28
CA ARG A 62 1.78 3.23 -2.55
C ARG A 62 2.64 2.66 -3.65
N ALA A 63 2.08 2.41 -4.83
CA ALA A 63 2.84 2.11 -6.04
C ALA A 63 2.26 2.90 -7.22
N ALA A 64 3.12 3.42 -8.08
CA ALA A 64 2.74 3.97 -9.38
C ALA A 64 2.87 2.89 -10.44
N ILE A 65 1.73 2.48 -11.00
CA ILE A 65 1.68 1.49 -12.07
C ILE A 65 1.49 2.21 -13.38
N GLN A 66 2.44 2.05 -14.31
CA GLN A 66 2.55 2.88 -15.51
C GLN A 66 1.26 2.99 -16.35
N THR A 67 0.48 1.91 -16.37
CA THR A 67 -0.74 1.74 -17.15
C THR A 67 -2.01 2.10 -16.39
N ALA A 68 -1.95 2.27 -15.07
CA ALA A 68 -3.05 2.69 -14.24
C ALA A 68 -2.88 4.17 -13.92
N ASP A 69 -2.27 4.54 -12.79
CA ASP A 69 -1.93 5.93 -12.52
C ASP A 69 -0.43 6.16 -12.29
N THR A 70 0.08 7.10 -13.09
CA THR A 70 1.47 7.57 -13.07
C THR A 70 1.57 8.97 -12.51
N THR A 71 0.50 9.56 -12.00
CA THR A 71 0.43 10.99 -11.66
C THR A 71 0.27 11.26 -10.17
N ALA A 72 -0.38 10.38 -9.42
CA ALA A 72 -0.58 10.52 -7.97
C ALA A 72 -0.02 9.31 -7.20
N GLY A 73 -0.17 8.11 -7.77
CA GLY A 73 0.23 6.84 -7.18
C GLY A 73 -0.83 6.32 -6.21
N ASP A 74 -0.97 5.02 -6.14
CA ASP A 74 -2.20 4.39 -5.65
C ASP A 74 -1.96 3.42 -4.51
N GLY A 75 -3.02 3.11 -3.78
CA GLY A 75 -2.98 2.23 -2.63
C GLY A 75 -2.53 0.85 -3.08
N PHE A 76 -1.52 0.31 -2.43
CA PHE A 76 -0.92 -0.94 -2.86
C PHE A 76 -0.85 -1.95 -1.73
N LEU A 77 -1.18 -3.20 -2.06
CA LEU A 77 -1.04 -4.36 -1.20
C LEU A 77 -0.24 -5.44 -1.90
N LEU A 78 0.58 -6.12 -1.10
CA LEU A 78 1.37 -7.25 -1.55
C LEU A 78 1.37 -8.31 -0.45
N LYS A 79 1.04 -9.54 -0.82
CA LYS A 79 1.10 -10.74 0.00
C LYS A 79 2.27 -11.60 -0.46
N LEU A 80 3.14 -11.94 0.47
CA LEU A 80 4.33 -12.76 0.26
C LEU A 80 4.32 -13.96 1.19
N ASP A 81 4.93 -15.06 0.79
CA ASP A 81 5.27 -16.14 1.70
C ASP A 81 6.28 -15.64 2.76
N ALA A 82 5.98 -15.85 4.03
CA ALA A 82 6.79 -15.34 5.14
C ALA A 82 8.18 -15.97 5.19
N ALA A 83 8.30 -17.25 4.85
CA ALA A 83 9.56 -17.98 4.95
C ALA A 83 10.55 -17.56 3.85
N THR A 84 10.06 -17.41 2.62
CA THR A 84 10.86 -17.28 1.40
C THR A 84 10.77 -15.90 0.74
N GLY A 85 9.76 -15.10 1.08
CA GLY A 85 9.45 -13.84 0.40
C GLY A 85 8.90 -14.04 -1.02
N ALA A 86 8.52 -15.27 -1.39
CA ALA A 86 7.92 -15.54 -2.69
C ALA A 86 6.60 -14.78 -2.85
N TYR A 87 6.33 -14.34 -4.07
CA TYR A 87 5.07 -13.67 -4.40
C TYR A 87 3.88 -14.63 -4.18
N GLY A 88 2.84 -14.13 -3.51
CA GLY A 88 1.60 -14.86 -3.31
C GLY A 88 0.42 -14.20 -4.02
N TRP A 89 0.22 -12.90 -3.78
CA TRP A 89 -0.86 -12.10 -4.35
C TRP A 89 -0.51 -10.61 -4.20
N GLY A 90 -1.16 -9.73 -4.95
CA GLY A 90 -1.17 -8.32 -4.62
C GLY A 90 -2.32 -7.60 -5.30
N GLY A 91 -2.64 -6.45 -4.73
CA GLY A 91 -3.79 -5.65 -5.12
C GLY A 91 -3.44 -4.18 -5.20
N PHE A 92 -4.19 -3.48 -6.03
CA PHE A 92 -3.98 -2.08 -6.34
C PHE A 92 -5.31 -1.33 -6.28
N TYR A 93 -5.35 -0.23 -5.52
CA TYR A 93 -6.55 0.57 -5.26
C TYR A 93 -6.53 1.90 -5.99
N TYR A 94 -7.44 2.07 -6.95
CA TYR A 94 -7.37 3.17 -7.91
C TYR A 94 -8.73 3.78 -8.23
N THR A 95 -8.77 5.11 -8.33
CA THR A 95 -10.00 5.90 -8.52
C THR A 95 -10.31 6.26 -9.96
N GLY A 96 -9.32 6.33 -10.84
CA GLY A 96 -9.53 6.78 -12.21
C GLY A 96 -8.48 7.77 -12.71
N LYS A 97 -8.56 8.09 -14.00
CA LYS A 97 -7.60 8.92 -14.74
C LYS A 97 -8.19 10.22 -15.26
N ALA A 98 -9.52 10.38 -15.19
CA ALA A 98 -10.16 11.57 -15.75
C ALA A 98 -9.89 12.79 -14.85
N PRO A 99 -9.94 14.02 -15.41
CA PRO A 99 -9.90 15.23 -14.61
C PRO A 99 -11.03 15.21 -13.56
N GLY A 100 -10.66 15.28 -12.28
CA GLY A 100 -11.61 15.17 -11.15
C GLY A 100 -11.65 13.80 -10.48
N ASP A 101 -11.02 12.77 -11.03
CA ASP A 101 -10.98 11.42 -10.42
C ASP A 101 -9.62 11.12 -9.77
N GLY A 102 -8.57 11.86 -10.15
CA GLY A 102 -7.21 11.64 -9.68
C GLY A 102 -7.10 11.85 -8.16
N MET A 103 -6.64 10.81 -7.48
CA MET A 103 -6.39 10.82 -6.05
C MET A 103 -5.19 9.94 -5.75
N GLU A 104 -4.29 10.43 -4.90
CA GLU A 104 -3.21 9.61 -4.40
C GLU A 104 -3.73 8.74 -3.25
N HIS A 105 -3.41 7.45 -3.24
CA HIS A 105 -3.78 6.55 -2.16
C HIS A 105 -2.57 5.86 -1.55
N ARG A 106 -2.60 5.64 -0.23
CA ARG A 106 -1.54 4.97 0.53
C ARG A 106 -2.14 4.05 1.55
N VAL A 107 -1.80 2.77 1.53
CA VAL A 107 -2.12 1.88 2.66
C VAL A 107 -1.15 2.22 3.80
N LYS A 108 -1.68 2.72 4.92
CA LYS A 108 -0.92 3.19 6.10
C LYS A 108 -0.99 2.27 7.30
N GLY A 109 -2.01 1.43 7.36
CA GLY A 109 -2.23 0.50 8.46
C GLY A 109 -2.94 -0.75 7.97
N MET A 110 -2.68 -1.86 8.65
CA MET A 110 -3.32 -3.15 8.39
C MET A 110 -3.51 -3.90 9.70
N GLY A 111 -4.58 -4.68 9.79
CA GLY A 111 -4.88 -5.62 10.86
C GLY A 111 -5.73 -6.77 10.33
N PHE A 112 -5.76 -7.88 11.06
CA PHE A 112 -6.61 -9.02 10.73
C PHE A 112 -7.55 -9.26 11.91
N ASP A 113 -8.80 -9.58 11.63
CA ASP A 113 -9.73 -9.98 12.67
C ASP A 113 -9.67 -11.49 12.96
N ALA A 114 -10.55 -11.97 13.82
CA ALA A 114 -10.59 -13.37 14.23
C ALA A 114 -11.08 -14.33 13.11
N SER A 115 -11.78 -13.82 12.10
CA SER A 115 -12.23 -14.58 10.93
C SER A 115 -11.12 -14.73 9.90
N GLY A 116 -10.14 -13.81 9.92
CA GLY A 116 -9.03 -13.76 8.97
C GLY A 116 -9.14 -12.60 7.98
N ASP A 117 -10.21 -11.81 8.06
CA ASP A 117 -10.46 -10.70 7.15
C ASP A 117 -9.41 -9.61 7.38
N LEU A 118 -8.96 -8.98 6.28
CA LEU A 118 -7.98 -7.90 6.30
C LEU A 118 -8.67 -6.55 6.47
N HIS A 119 -8.33 -5.85 7.54
CA HIS A 119 -8.74 -4.47 7.81
C HIS A 119 -7.58 -3.53 7.44
N MET A 120 -7.84 -2.50 6.66
CA MET A 120 -6.84 -1.58 6.13
C MET A 120 -7.18 -0.14 6.46
N LEU A 121 -6.15 0.63 6.81
CA LEU A 121 -6.23 2.09 6.89
C LEU A 121 -5.60 2.67 5.62
N LEU A 122 -6.41 3.29 4.78
CA LEU A 122 -5.96 4.03 3.60
C LEU A 122 -5.91 5.52 3.91
N GLN A 123 -4.83 6.16 3.51
CA GLN A 123 -4.72 7.60 3.41
C GLN A 123 -4.91 8.00 1.96
N GLY A 124 -5.74 8.99 1.70
CA GLY A 124 -5.91 9.58 0.38
C GLY A 124 -5.52 11.06 0.33
N TYR A 125 -4.95 11.53 -0.78
CA TYR A 125 -4.77 12.94 -1.08
C TYR A 125 -5.46 13.29 -2.39
N THR A 126 -6.50 14.13 -2.32
CA THR A 126 -7.18 14.57 -3.54
C THR A 126 -6.35 15.57 -4.32
N GLY A 127 -6.32 15.39 -5.65
CA GLY A 127 -5.80 16.40 -6.56
C GLY A 127 -6.60 17.70 -6.48
N THR A 128 -6.01 18.80 -6.94
CA THR A 128 -6.70 20.08 -7.07
C THR A 128 -7.99 19.90 -7.89
N ASN A 129 -9.12 20.37 -7.34
CA ASN A 129 -10.46 20.27 -7.93
C ASN A 129 -11.11 18.87 -7.98
N ASN A 130 -10.55 17.86 -7.30
CA ASN A 130 -11.29 16.62 -7.03
C ASN A 130 -12.11 16.81 -5.73
N PHE A 131 -13.38 17.17 -5.91
CA PHE A 131 -14.31 17.43 -4.80
C PHE A 131 -15.32 16.30 -4.57
N GLU A 132 -15.39 15.33 -5.49
CA GLU A 132 -16.51 14.38 -5.56
C GLU A 132 -16.07 12.91 -5.51
N ASN A 133 -14.84 12.60 -5.94
CA ASN A 133 -14.40 11.21 -6.17
C ASN A 133 -13.26 10.82 -5.21
N TYR A 134 -13.64 10.30 -4.04
CA TYR A 134 -12.73 9.89 -2.96
C TYR A 134 -12.55 8.37 -2.83
N ALA A 135 -13.28 7.60 -3.63
CA ALA A 135 -13.31 6.14 -3.56
C ALA A 135 -13.03 5.55 -4.94
N GLY A 136 -12.14 4.57 -4.96
CA GLY A 136 -11.79 3.76 -6.11
C GLY A 136 -12.15 2.30 -5.91
N TYR A 137 -11.55 1.47 -6.75
CA TYR A 137 -11.75 0.03 -6.78
C TYR A 137 -10.43 -0.70 -6.56
N TRP A 138 -10.50 -1.88 -5.93
CA TRP A 138 -9.38 -2.81 -5.87
C TRP A 138 -9.32 -3.63 -7.15
N PHE A 139 -8.12 -3.76 -7.68
CA PHE A 139 -7.79 -4.58 -8.83
C PHE A 139 -6.73 -5.58 -8.42
N ASP A 140 -6.85 -6.82 -8.86
CA ASP A 140 -5.74 -7.77 -8.81
C ASP A 140 -4.58 -7.24 -9.64
N LEU A 141 -3.37 -7.47 -9.16
CA LEU A 141 -2.17 -7.10 -9.88
C LEU A 141 -2.00 -7.93 -11.15
N MET A 142 -1.89 -7.22 -12.26
CA MET A 142 -1.58 -7.78 -13.57
C MET A 142 -0.14 -7.36 -13.93
N ASP A 143 0.68 -8.30 -14.42
CA ASP A 143 1.98 -7.98 -15.01
C ASP A 143 1.79 -7.15 -16.28
N ASP A 144 0.77 -7.50 -17.08
CA ASP A 144 0.27 -6.73 -18.21
C ASP A 144 -1.15 -6.19 -17.93
N PRO A 145 -1.26 -5.02 -17.30
CA PRO A 145 -2.53 -4.35 -17.06
C PRO A 145 -3.23 -3.83 -18.34
N LEU A 146 -2.63 -3.99 -19.52
CA LEU A 146 -3.28 -3.79 -20.81
C LEU A 146 -3.69 -5.10 -21.49
N ALA A 147 -3.47 -6.24 -20.83
CA ALA A 147 -3.88 -7.54 -21.33
C ALA A 147 -5.36 -7.52 -21.68
N ASP A 148 -5.65 -7.69 -22.96
CA ASP A 148 -6.99 -7.89 -23.45
C ASP A 148 -7.41 -9.33 -23.18
N LEU A 149 -8.05 -9.52 -22.02
CA LEU A 149 -8.60 -10.81 -21.60
C LEU A 149 -9.62 -11.36 -22.60
N THR A 150 -10.24 -10.51 -23.42
CA THR A 150 -11.17 -10.95 -24.47
C THR A 150 -10.45 -11.59 -25.65
N LEU A 151 -9.17 -11.28 -25.83
CA LEU A 151 -8.28 -11.90 -26.81
C LEU A 151 -7.49 -13.08 -26.23
N GLY A 152 -7.72 -13.44 -24.96
CA GLY A 152 -7.03 -14.53 -24.27
C GLY A 152 -5.59 -14.18 -23.88
N GLU A 153 -5.27 -12.88 -23.76
CA GLU A 153 -4.00 -12.44 -23.20
C GLU A 153 -3.93 -12.80 -21.71
N ASP A 154 -2.74 -13.19 -21.26
CA ASP A 154 -2.51 -13.51 -19.86
C ASP A 154 -2.23 -12.21 -19.12
N PRO A 155 -3.08 -11.80 -18.16
CA PRO A 155 -2.82 -10.60 -17.37
C PRO A 155 -1.53 -10.70 -16.55
N GLY A 156 -0.98 -11.90 -16.38
CA GLY A 156 0.12 -12.19 -15.46
C GLY A 156 -0.34 -12.05 -14.02
N ASP A 157 0.47 -12.59 -13.10
CA ASP A 157 0.13 -12.63 -11.68
C ASP A 157 0.78 -11.50 -10.89
N GLY A 158 1.67 -10.70 -11.50
CA GLY A 158 2.43 -9.66 -10.81
C GLY A 158 3.79 -10.14 -10.29
N GLY A 159 4.00 -11.45 -10.19
CA GLY A 159 5.21 -12.05 -9.65
C GLY A 159 6.47 -11.70 -10.46
N VAL A 160 6.33 -11.40 -11.76
CA VAL A 160 7.47 -11.00 -12.62
C VAL A 160 8.01 -9.62 -12.23
N ARG A 161 7.21 -8.77 -11.61
CA ARG A 161 7.63 -7.45 -11.11
C ARG A 161 8.39 -7.53 -9.77
N MET A 162 8.42 -8.70 -9.13
CA MET A 162 9.15 -8.92 -7.89
C MET A 162 10.62 -9.21 -8.16
N SER A 163 11.49 -8.48 -7.48
CA SER A 163 12.93 -8.64 -7.59
C SER A 163 13.60 -8.76 -6.22
N ASP A 164 14.70 -9.50 -6.18
CA ASP A 164 15.55 -9.56 -4.98
C ASP A 164 16.24 -8.22 -4.77
N TYR A 165 16.14 -7.73 -3.55
CA TYR A 165 16.77 -6.48 -3.14
C TYR A 165 17.93 -6.75 -2.21
N ALA A 166 19.13 -6.35 -2.62
CA ALA A 166 20.33 -6.51 -1.81
C ALA A 166 20.40 -5.44 -0.71
N LEU A 167 19.74 -5.71 0.42
CA LEU A 167 19.85 -4.86 1.60
C LEU A 167 21.18 -5.12 2.31
N THR A 168 22.01 -4.09 2.44
CA THR A 168 23.18 -4.16 3.32
C THR A 168 22.77 -3.77 4.73
N LEU A 169 22.88 -4.71 5.67
CA LEU A 169 22.67 -4.43 7.08
C LEU A 169 23.98 -3.94 7.69
N SER A 170 23.92 -2.79 8.36
CA SER A 170 25.01 -2.29 9.21
C SER A 170 24.60 -2.45 10.66
N ASP A 171 25.46 -3.08 11.46
CA ASP A 171 25.29 -3.07 12.91
C ASP A 171 25.50 -1.63 13.43
N VAL A 172 24.50 -1.14 14.15
CA VAL A 172 24.51 0.20 14.77
C VAL A 172 24.55 0.09 16.29
N ALA A 173 24.92 -1.08 16.84
CA ALA A 173 25.17 -1.25 18.27
C ALA A 173 26.23 -0.23 18.73
N GLY A 174 25.81 0.71 19.58
CA GLY A 174 26.66 1.80 20.07
C GLY A 174 26.55 3.12 19.29
N ALA A 175 25.78 3.18 18.21
CA ALA A 175 25.45 4.44 17.56
C ALA A 175 24.50 5.27 18.44
N THR A 176 24.78 6.56 18.57
CA THR A 176 23.87 7.50 19.25
C THR A 176 22.89 8.05 18.23
N PHE A 177 21.64 7.62 18.31
CA PHE A 177 20.55 8.22 17.55
C PHE A 177 20.00 9.40 18.33
N VAL A 178 20.42 10.61 17.95
CA VAL A 178 19.79 11.85 18.40
C VAL A 178 19.02 12.42 17.23
N ASP A 179 17.69 12.46 17.36
CA ASP A 179 16.87 13.36 16.54
C ASP A 179 17.35 14.80 16.83
N ALA A 180 17.81 15.50 15.79
CA ALA A 180 18.36 16.84 15.91
C ALA A 180 17.29 17.92 16.21
N VAL A 181 15.99 17.58 16.21
CA VAL A 181 14.91 18.58 16.24
C VAL A 181 13.78 18.27 17.23
N GLY A 182 13.77 17.12 17.91
CA GLY A 182 12.80 16.85 18.98
C GLY A 182 11.34 17.02 18.56
N SER A 183 11.03 16.79 17.29
CA SER A 183 9.72 17.07 16.72
C SER A 183 9.06 15.78 16.25
N TRP A 184 8.03 15.37 16.97
CA TRP A 184 7.10 14.32 16.54
C TRP A 184 6.09 14.95 15.58
N ASP A 185 6.13 14.55 14.31
CA ASP A 185 5.16 15.03 13.33
C ASP A 185 3.87 14.21 13.43
N GLY A 186 2.78 14.87 13.85
CA GLY A 186 1.40 14.49 13.57
C GLY A 186 0.66 13.63 14.60
N THR A 187 -0.19 14.26 15.42
CA THR A 187 -1.31 13.58 16.10
C THR A 187 -2.39 13.22 15.08
N ASN A 188 -2.28 12.08 14.42
CA ASN A 188 -3.36 11.54 13.58
C ASN A 188 -4.34 10.77 14.48
N THR A 189 -5.47 11.38 14.84
CA THR A 189 -6.59 10.66 15.45
C THR A 189 -7.34 9.91 14.33
N PRO A 190 -7.32 8.57 14.29
CA PRO A 190 -8.06 7.83 13.28
C PRO A 190 -9.56 7.79 13.61
N THR A 191 -10.40 7.98 12.60
CA THR A 191 -11.86 7.72 12.68
C THR A 191 -12.12 6.35 12.05
N ALA A 192 -12.91 5.50 12.71
CA ALA A 192 -13.20 4.14 12.26
C ALA A 192 -14.62 4.01 11.68
N PHE A 193 -14.75 3.29 10.56
CA PHE A 193 -16.02 2.95 9.93
C PHE A 193 -16.06 1.45 9.59
N THR A 194 -17.23 0.83 9.75
CA THR A 194 -17.52 -0.57 9.42
C THR A 194 -18.13 -0.68 8.02
N ILE A 195 -17.64 -1.61 7.20
CA ILE A 195 -18.14 -1.92 5.85
C ILE A 195 -18.82 -3.30 5.85
N ASP A 196 -19.92 -3.45 5.12
CA ASP A 196 -20.65 -4.70 4.88
C ASP A 196 -20.00 -5.49 3.72
N THR A 197 -19.64 -6.76 3.96
CA THR A 197 -18.80 -7.61 3.09
C THR A 197 -19.59 -8.64 2.26
N THR A 198 -20.92 -8.54 2.16
CA THR A 198 -21.75 -9.64 1.64
C THR A 198 -21.75 -9.87 0.11
N SER A 199 -20.84 -9.28 -0.68
CA SER A 199 -20.79 -9.53 -2.14
C SER A 199 -19.45 -9.18 -2.82
N ILE A 200 -19.01 -10.08 -3.71
CA ILE A 200 -17.78 -10.01 -4.52
C ILE A 200 -17.82 -9.00 -5.70
N TRP A 201 -18.98 -8.40 -5.96
CA TRP A 201 -19.15 -7.27 -6.88
C TRP A 201 -20.09 -6.26 -6.22
N GLN A 202 -19.59 -5.23 -5.53
CA GLN A 202 -20.45 -4.09 -5.17
C GLN A 202 -19.76 -2.74 -5.31
N ALA A 203 -20.53 -1.82 -5.90
CA ALA A 203 -20.38 -0.38 -5.76
C ALA A 203 -20.20 0.00 -4.27
N PRO A 204 -19.57 1.16 -3.98
CA PRO A 204 -19.44 1.65 -2.62
C PRO A 204 -20.77 1.61 -1.84
N PRO A 205 -20.74 1.52 -0.49
CA PRO A 205 -21.94 1.40 0.32
C PRO A 205 -23.00 2.45 -0.06
N SER A 206 -24.27 2.05 -0.14
CA SER A 206 -25.40 2.96 -0.45
C SER A 206 -25.59 4.07 0.58
N ALA A 207 -24.93 3.94 1.73
CA ALA A 207 -24.73 4.98 2.72
C ALA A 207 -23.26 4.97 3.17
N VAL A 208 -22.40 5.58 2.36
CA VAL A 208 -21.29 6.36 2.94
C VAL A 208 -21.96 7.46 3.74
N THR A 209 -21.68 7.59 5.04
CA THR A 209 -21.94 8.88 5.68
C THR A 209 -21.02 9.86 4.96
N LEU A 210 -21.58 10.52 3.95
CA LEU A 210 -21.10 11.80 3.47
C LEU A 210 -21.02 12.65 4.74
N GLN A 211 -19.84 12.78 5.32
CA GLN A 211 -19.51 14.13 5.70
C GLN A 211 -19.52 14.84 4.36
N THR A 212 -20.53 15.67 4.12
CA THR A 212 -20.38 16.68 3.10
C THR A 212 -19.00 17.27 3.35
N ALA A 213 -18.14 17.29 2.33
CA ALA A 213 -16.92 18.09 2.36
C ALA A 213 -17.29 19.61 2.36
N GLU A 214 -18.40 19.98 3.00
CA GLU A 214 -18.74 21.32 3.48
C GLU A 214 -17.79 21.52 4.67
N ASP A 215 -16.61 22.12 4.53
CA ASP A 215 -16.32 23.39 3.85
C ASP A 215 -14.93 23.40 3.18
N ARG A 216 -14.72 22.67 2.09
CA ARG A 216 -13.47 22.81 1.29
C ARG A 216 -13.57 23.98 0.31
N THR A 217 -13.12 25.16 0.75
CA THR A 217 -12.81 26.29 -0.14
C THR A 217 -11.29 26.47 -0.22
N GLY A 218 -10.72 26.46 -1.43
CA GLY A 218 -9.29 26.75 -1.68
C GLY A 218 -8.51 25.65 -2.41
N GLY A 219 -7.38 26.03 -3.02
CA GLY A 219 -6.58 25.17 -3.91
C GLY A 219 -5.50 24.31 -3.25
N ALA A 220 -5.62 23.98 -1.96
CA ALA A 220 -4.62 23.19 -1.23
C ALA A 220 -4.97 21.69 -1.21
N TYR A 221 -3.95 20.83 -1.30
CA TYR A 221 -4.08 19.38 -1.08
C TYR A 221 -4.46 19.08 0.36
N ASN A 222 -5.45 18.22 0.58
CA ASN A 222 -5.86 17.75 1.90
C ASN A 222 -5.74 16.23 1.99
N ALA A 223 -5.39 15.73 3.17
CA ALA A 223 -5.26 14.30 3.45
C ALA A 223 -6.48 13.80 4.22
N ASP A 224 -7.09 12.72 3.76
CA ASP A 224 -8.19 12.04 4.43
C ASP A 224 -7.79 10.59 4.78
N LEU A 225 -8.38 10.03 5.83
CA LEU A 225 -8.16 8.64 6.25
C LEU A 225 -9.47 7.85 6.13
N VAL A 226 -9.41 6.68 5.51
CA VAL A 226 -10.52 5.76 5.33
C VAL A 226 -10.11 4.37 5.82
N ILE A 227 -11.02 3.68 6.51
CA ILE A 227 -10.84 2.26 6.85
C ILE A 227 -11.59 1.41 5.82
N GLN A 228 -10.92 0.38 5.30
CA GLN A 228 -11.48 -0.59 4.36
C GLN A 228 -11.35 -2.00 4.92
N VAL A 229 -12.28 -2.88 4.59
CA VAL A 229 -12.24 -4.31 4.95
C VAL A 229 -12.20 -5.11 3.66
N LEU A 230 -11.27 -6.05 3.57
CA LEU A 230 -11.10 -7.01 2.48
C LEU A 230 -11.33 -8.41 3.06
N ASP A 231 -12.38 -9.09 2.57
CA ASP A 231 -12.68 -10.49 2.87
C ASP A 231 -11.73 -11.38 2.05
N LEU A 232 -11.03 -12.32 2.71
CA LEU A 232 -9.90 -13.09 2.16
C LEU A 232 -10.20 -14.58 2.02
#